data_AF-A0A1F8TE35-F1
#
_entry.id   AF-A0A1F8TE35-F1
#
_cell.length_a   1.000
_cell.length_b   1.000
_cell.length_c   1.000
_cell.angle_alpha   90.00
_cell.angle_beta   90.00
_cell.angle_gamma   90.00
#
_symmetry.space_group_name_H-M   'P 1'
#
loop_
_entity.id
_entity.type
_entity.pdbx_description
1 polymer ?
#
loop_
_entity_poly.entity_id
_entity_poly.type
_entity_poly.pdbx_seq_one_letter_code
_entity_poly.pdbx_strand_id
1 'polypeptide(L)'
;MGTYTKRVQAVLTDEQYALLSELSTESGKTISHLIREAVQKVYLEEVTQERRQAALESLLSLEAPVADWEQMEAEIIRGATS
;
A
#
# COMPACT_ATOMS: atom_id res chain seq x y z
N MET A 1 -4.84 9.56 6.12
CA MET A 1 -5.04 9.70 4.65
C MET A 1 -3.72 10.07 4.03
N GLY A 2 -3.26 9.33 3.01
CA GLY A 2 -2.02 9.68 2.31
C GLY A 2 -2.18 10.94 1.46
N THR A 3 -1.12 11.74 1.35
CA THR A 3 -1.10 12.94 0.50
C THR A 3 -0.90 12.54 -0.96
N TYR A 4 -1.74 13.03 -1.88
CA TYR A 4 -1.55 12.83 -3.31
C TYR A 4 -0.44 13.75 -3.84
N THR A 5 0.72 13.18 -4.17
CA THR A 5 1.92 13.96 -4.58
C THR A 5 2.28 13.85 -6.05
N LYS A 6 1.61 12.96 -6.80
CA LYS A 6 1.92 12.66 -8.21
C LYS A 6 0.69 12.86 -9.08
N ARG A 7 0.89 13.46 -10.27
CA ARG A 7 -0.13 13.64 -11.30
C ARG A 7 0.12 12.67 -12.44
N VAL A 8 -0.94 12.00 -12.87
CA VAL A 8 -0.97 11.17 -14.08
C VAL A 8 -2.01 11.78 -15.01
N GLN A 9 -1.72 11.82 -16.30
CA GLN A 9 -2.66 12.26 -17.34
C GLN A 9 -3.00 11.08 -18.24
N ALA A 10 -4.29 10.83 -18.42
CA ALA A 10 -4.82 9.85 -19.35
C ALA A 10 -5.92 10.54 -20.17
N VAL A 11 -5.93 10.30 -21.49
CA VAL A 11 -6.95 10.82 -22.39
C VAL A 11 -8.05 9.77 -22.51
N LEU A 12 -9.29 10.22 -22.38
CA LEU A 12 -10.48 9.39 -22.47
C LEU A 12 -11.25 9.74 -23.74
N THR A 13 -12.06 8.80 -24.21
CA THR A 13 -13.09 9.09 -25.20
C THR A 13 -14.20 9.93 -24.58
N ASP A 14 -14.96 10.66 -25.41
CA ASP A 14 -16.08 11.47 -24.96
C ASP A 14 -17.13 10.64 -24.20
N GLU A 15 -17.42 9.42 -24.70
CA GLU A 15 -18.36 8.48 -24.07
C GLU A 15 -17.88 8.06 -22.66
N GLN A 16 -16.61 7.69 -22.52
CA GLN A 16 -16.04 7.33 -21.22
C GLN A 16 -16.09 8.49 -20.23
N TYR A 17 -15.83 9.70 -20.70
CA TYR A 17 -15.87 10.89 -19.85
C TYR A 17 -17.30 11.24 -19.42
N ALA A 18 -18.28 11.12 -20.34
CA ALA A 18 -19.69 11.33 -20.04
C ALA A 18 -20.18 10.37 -18.95
N LEU A 19 -19.92 9.07 -19.11
CA LEU A 19 -20.28 8.04 -18.13
C LEU A 19 -19.63 8.29 -16.76
N LEU A 20 -18.34 8.67 -16.74
CA LEU A 20 -17.65 9.01 -15.49
C LEU A 20 -18.24 10.25 -14.81
N SER A 21 -18.71 11.23 -15.60
CA SER A 21 -19.34 12.45 -15.08
C SER A 21 -20.71 12.16 -14.46
N GLU A 22 -21.49 11.27 -15.07
CA GLU A 22 -22.75 10.76 -14.51
C GLU A 22 -22.50 10.03 -13.18
N LEU A 23 -21.58 9.06 -13.17
CA LEU A 23 -21.21 8.33 -11.96
C LEU A 23 -20.67 9.25 -10.84
N SER A 24 -19.92 10.29 -11.22
CA SER A 24 -19.40 11.30 -10.29
C SER A 24 -20.55 12.04 -9.60
N THR A 25 -21.60 12.36 -10.35
CA THR A 25 -22.79 13.05 -9.87
C THR A 25 -23.62 12.14 -8.96
N GLU A 26 -23.90 10.91 -9.39
CA GLU A 26 -24.68 9.92 -8.63
C GLU A 26 -24.02 9.53 -7.29
N SER A 27 -22.69 9.35 -7.30
CA SER A 27 -21.94 8.91 -6.12
C SER A 27 -21.49 10.05 -5.21
N GLY A 28 -21.61 11.32 -5.64
CA GLY A 28 -21.06 12.48 -4.95
C GLY A 28 -19.52 12.49 -4.86
N LYS A 29 -18.84 11.60 -5.60
CA LYS A 29 -17.37 11.50 -5.64
C LYS A 29 -16.84 12.23 -6.87
N THR A 30 -15.70 12.90 -6.74
CA THR A 30 -15.02 13.48 -7.91
C THR A 30 -14.54 12.39 -8.88
N ILE A 31 -14.46 12.68 -10.18
CA ILE A 31 -13.89 11.78 -11.19
C ILE A 31 -12.50 11.27 -10.77
N SER A 32 -11.65 12.15 -10.23
CA SER A 32 -10.32 11.74 -9.74
C SER A 32 -10.38 10.73 -8.60
N HIS A 33 -11.41 10.78 -7.74
CA HIS A 33 -11.64 9.75 -6.72
C HIS A 33 -12.00 8.42 -7.38
N LEU A 34 -12.96 8.43 -8.32
CA LEU A 34 -13.41 7.22 -9.02
C LEU A 34 -12.25 6.51 -9.72
N ILE A 35 -11.42 7.26 -10.45
CA ILE A 35 -10.25 6.71 -11.14
C ILE A 35 -9.25 6.11 -10.14
N ARG A 36 -8.96 6.78 -9.02
CA ARG A 36 -8.05 6.23 -8.01
C ARG A 36 -8.59 4.97 -7.37
N GLU A 37 -9.90 4.91 -7.10
CA GLU A 37 -10.55 3.72 -6.55
C GLU A 37 -10.49 2.55 -7.53
N ALA A 38 -10.74 2.80 -8.82
CA ALA A 38 -10.62 1.79 -9.87
C ALA A 38 -9.17 1.30 -10.00
N VAL A 39 -8.18 2.19 -10.01
CA VAL A 39 -6.76 1.80 -10.05
C VAL A 39 -6.38 0.95 -8.85
N GLN A 40 -6.85 1.32 -7.65
CA GLN A 40 -6.59 0.54 -6.43
C GLN A 40 -7.14 -0.88 -6.54
N LYS A 41 -8.42 -1.02 -6.96
CA LYS A 41 -9.12 -2.30 -7.05
C LYS A 41 -8.59 -3.20 -8.17
N VAL A 42 -8.31 -2.62 -9.33
CA VAL A 42 -7.98 -3.40 -10.54
C VAL A 42 -6.50 -3.78 -10.60
N TYR A 43 -5.60 -2.91 -10.13
CA TYR A 43 -4.16 -3.10 -10.37
C TYR A 43 -3.32 -3.18 -9.09
N LEU A 44 -3.72 -2.52 -8.01
CA LEU A 44 -2.83 -2.36 -6.85
C LEU A 44 -3.12 -3.33 -5.71
N GLU A 45 -4.37 -3.77 -5.54
CA GLU A 45 -4.75 -4.62 -4.42
C GLU A 45 -4.00 -5.96 -4.45
N GLU A 46 -4.09 -6.71 -5.54
CA GLU A 46 -3.40 -8.00 -5.71
C GLU A 46 -1.87 -7.83 -5.59
N VAL A 47 -1.29 -6.88 -6.33
CA VAL A 47 0.15 -6.60 -6.29
C VAL A 47 0.63 -6.25 -4.88
N THR A 48 -0.18 -5.52 -4.11
CA THR A 48 0.17 -5.16 -2.74
C THR A 48 0.13 -6.38 -1.82
N GLN A 49 -0.86 -7.26 -1.98
CA GLN A 49 -0.97 -8.49 -1.20
C GLN A 49 0.19 -9.44 -1.50
N GLU A 50 0.51 -9.68 -2.77
CA GLU A 50 1.64 -10.51 -3.18
C GLU A 50 2.97 -9.99 -2.62
N ARG A 51 3.20 -8.67 -2.70
CA ARG A 51 4.41 -8.06 -2.14
C ARG A 51 4.50 -8.19 -0.62
N ARG A 52 3.37 -8.05 0.09
CA ARG A 52 3.32 -8.24 1.54
C ARG A 52 3.62 -9.69 1.91
N GLN A 53 3.04 -10.64 1.18
CA GLN A 53 3.28 -12.06 1.39
C GLN A 53 4.76 -12.40 1.17
N ALA A 54 5.34 -11.95 0.06
CA ALA A 54 6.76 -12.16 -0.24
C ALA A 54 7.68 -11.51 0.81
N ALA A 55 7.33 -10.32 1.32
CA ALA A 55 8.09 -9.68 2.39
C ALA A 55 8.00 -10.46 3.71
N LEU A 56 6.82 -11.00 4.05
CA LEU A 56 6.63 -11.85 5.22
C LEU A 56 7.44 -13.15 5.10
N GLU A 57 7.39 -13.81 3.95
CA GLU A 57 8.19 -15.01 3.67
C GLU A 57 9.68 -14.71 3.77
N SER A 58 10.13 -13.58 3.24
CA SER A 58 11.52 -13.15 3.39
C SER A 58 11.89 -12.95 4.86
N LEU A 59 11.03 -12.32 5.66
CA LEU A 59 11.27 -12.14 7.10
C LEU A 59 11.31 -13.46 7.87
N LEU A 60 10.44 -14.41 7.55
CA LEU A 60 10.43 -15.73 8.17
C LEU A 60 11.64 -16.58 7.74
N SER A 61 12.04 -16.46 6.47
CA SER A 61 13.22 -17.17 5.93
C SER A 61 14.54 -16.69 6.52
N LEU A 62 14.56 -15.52 7.15
CA LEU A 62 15.75 -15.03 7.83
C LEU A 62 16.12 -15.89 9.04
N GLU A 63 15.27 -16.86 9.46
CA GLU A 63 15.47 -17.82 10.57
C GLU A 63 16.37 -17.22 11.66
N ALA A 64 16.04 -15.99 12.07
CA ALA A 64 16.93 -15.25 12.96
C ALA A 64 17.00 -16.05 14.25
N PRO A 65 18.20 -16.46 14.72
CA PRO A 65 18.32 -17.19 15.96
C PRO A 65 17.82 -16.26 17.06
N VAL A 66 16.59 -16.49 17.51
CA VAL A 66 16.09 -15.94 18.76
C VAL A 66 16.90 -16.64 19.84
N ALA A 67 17.95 -15.97 20.30
CA ALA A 67 18.63 -16.36 21.54
C ALA A 67 17.62 -16.34 22.68
N ASP A 68 17.94 -17.02 23.79
CA ASP A 68 17.10 -16.98 24.98
C ASP A 68 16.84 -15.52 25.37
N TRP A 69 15.60 -15.21 25.77
CA TRP A 69 15.15 -13.85 26.06
C TRP A 69 16.07 -13.17 27.09
N GLU A 70 16.51 -13.93 28.08
CA GLU A 70 17.44 -13.48 29.12
C GLU A 70 18.80 -13.03 28.57
N GLN A 71 19.27 -13.67 27.50
CA GLN A 71 20.53 -13.32 26.84
C GLN A 71 20.39 -12.02 26.04
N MET A 72 19.27 -11.85 25.31
CA MET A 72 19.02 -10.65 24.52
C MET A 72 18.83 -9.40 25.40
N GLU A 73 18.12 -9.54 26.51
CA GLU A 73 17.92 -8.45 27.48
C GLU A 73 19.26 -7.97 28.05
N ALA A 74 20.14 -8.91 28.42
CA ALA A 74 21.47 -8.60 28.94
C ALA A 74 22.38 -7.89 27.92
N GLU A 75 22.23 -8.17 26.61
CA GLU A 75 23.00 -7.50 25.55
C GLU A 75 22.48 -6.08 25.28
N ILE A 76 21.16 -5.87 25.27
CA ILE A 76 20.55 -4.55 25.08
C ILE A 76 20.93 -3.59 26.21
N ILE A 77 20.85 -4.05 27.47
CA ILE A 77 21.21 -3.23 28.64
C ILE A 77 22.69 -2.83 28.59
N ARG A 78 23.56 -3.75 28.15
CA ARG A 78 25.00 -3.51 28.06
C ARG A 78 25.34 -2.48 26.97
N GLY A 79 24.66 -2.53 25.82
CA GLY A 79 24.83 -1.53 24.76
C GLY A 79 24.24 -0.16 25.09
N ALA A 80 23.24 -0.09 25.98
CA ALA A 80 22.64 1.18 26.42
C ALA A 80 23.47 1.93 27.47
N THR A 81 24.43 1.24 28.10
CA THR A 81 25.29 1.78 29.17
C THR A 81 26.74 2.03 28.74
N SER A 82 27.07 1.76 27.47
CA SER A 82 28.37 2.01 26.84
C SER A 82 28.44 3.32 26.06
#